data_AF-A0A7R9WJC6-F1
#
_entry.id   AF-A0A7R9WJC6-F1
#
_cell.length_a   1.000
_cell.length_b   1.000
_cell.length_c   1.000
_cell.angle_alpha   90.00
_cell.angle_beta   90.00
_cell.angle_gamma   90.00
#
_symmetry.space_group_name_H-M   'P 1'
#
loop_
_entity.id
_entity.type
_entity.pdbx_description
1 polymer ?
#
loop_
_entity_poly.entity_id
_entity_poly.type
_entity_poly.pdbx_seq_one_letter_code
_entity_poly.pdbx_strand_id
1 'polypeptide(L)'
;NDVWVSLPVGSEESYTFRHMRKNQYEEMLFRTEDERFEIDMVIDSNAATLRRLEPIAEEIEVLSQKEMSTPGLDKESAFVKAGLAGKTFQYSLDNRILNTIHKNSISRLYGDAGPEMLSLLSKNPAVAVPIVVKRLRQKDHEFRAAREVLNRRWREIALVNYYKSLDHRSLTWRTTDKRATSTRTLIAEIKDRAANAGNEGEAAMSVRREKAKEEFGSFYEVTKGRYLNKKMDLTNLPRPSGTLFTPHLSLMYENDSWAQRDAYRILAFALERGSISPGDKERCY
;
A
#
# COMPACT_ATOMS: atom_id res chain seq x y z
N ASN A 1 -28.87 -0.75 -42.22
CA ASN A 1 -28.13 -1.30 -41.07
C ASN A 1 -26.77 -0.60 -41.06
N ASP A 2 -26.80 0.74 -41.12
CA ASP A 2 -25.65 1.50 -41.62
C ASP A 2 -25.49 2.74 -40.75
N VAL A 3 -24.40 2.78 -40.00
CA VAL A 3 -24.01 3.87 -39.06
C VAL A 3 -24.59 3.76 -37.65
N TRP A 4 -24.40 2.59 -37.02
CA TRP A 4 -24.20 2.54 -35.57
C TRP A 4 -22.88 1.82 -35.31
N VAL A 5 -21.87 2.59 -34.90
CA VAL A 5 -20.59 2.06 -34.43
C VAL A 5 -20.60 2.19 -32.91
N SER A 6 -20.77 1.07 -32.22
CA SER A 6 -20.53 0.99 -30.78
C SER A 6 -19.02 0.81 -30.57
N LEU A 7 -18.34 1.87 -30.15
CA LEU A 7 -17.05 1.74 -29.50
C LEU A 7 -17.34 1.34 -28.05
N PRO A 8 -16.90 0.16 -27.58
CA PRO A 8 -16.92 -0.13 -26.15
C PRO A 8 -15.83 0.72 -25.49
N VAL A 9 -16.13 1.99 -25.22
CA VAL A 9 -15.30 2.77 -24.32
C VAL A 9 -15.65 2.27 -22.93
N GLY A 10 -14.98 1.21 -22.50
CA GLY A 10 -14.97 0.86 -21.09
C GLY A 10 -14.55 2.10 -20.31
N SER A 11 -15.25 2.44 -19.24
CA SER A 11 -14.86 3.49 -18.29
C SER A 11 -13.47 3.27 -17.65
N GLU A 12 -12.77 2.22 -18.07
CA GLU A 12 -11.48 1.71 -17.61
C GLU A 12 -10.32 2.11 -18.53
N GLU A 13 -10.57 2.50 -19.79
CA GLU A 13 -9.49 2.77 -20.77
C GLU A 13 -9.01 4.23 -20.78
N SER A 14 -9.87 5.19 -20.43
CA SER A 14 -9.48 6.61 -20.29
C SER A 14 -9.10 6.99 -18.86
N TYR A 15 -9.51 6.18 -17.88
CA TYR A 15 -8.96 6.24 -16.54
C TYR A 15 -7.83 5.23 -16.48
N THR A 16 -6.59 5.68 -16.66
CA THR A 16 -5.44 4.92 -16.19
C THR A 16 -5.82 4.31 -14.84
N PHE A 17 -5.63 3.01 -14.69
CA PHE A 17 -5.67 2.22 -13.45
C PHE A 17 -4.67 2.74 -12.39
N ARG A 18 -4.58 4.06 -12.21
CA ARG A 18 -4.32 4.68 -10.92
C ARG A 18 -5.45 4.21 -10.01
N HIS A 19 -5.28 2.98 -9.53
CA HIS A 19 -5.67 2.59 -8.18
C HIS A 19 -5.63 3.85 -7.34
N MET A 20 -6.75 4.17 -6.67
CA MET A 20 -6.83 5.19 -5.61
C MET A 20 -5.43 5.38 -5.06
N ARG A 21 -4.82 6.57 -5.25
CA ARG A 21 -3.44 6.80 -4.78
C ARG A 21 -3.43 6.41 -3.31
N LYS A 22 -2.86 5.22 -3.04
CA LYS A 22 -2.94 4.61 -1.73
C LYS A 22 -2.22 5.56 -0.81
N ASN A 23 -2.91 5.92 0.26
CA ASN A 23 -2.29 6.78 1.23
C ASN A 23 -1.17 5.98 1.90
N GLN A 24 -0.02 6.59 2.19
CA GLN A 24 1.08 5.89 2.87
C GLN A 24 0.59 5.20 4.17
N TYR A 25 -0.36 5.82 4.87
CA TYR A 25 -0.93 5.29 6.10
C TYR A 25 -1.85 4.08 5.82
N GLU A 26 -2.54 4.09 4.69
CA GLU A 26 -3.35 2.96 4.21
C GLU A 26 -2.46 1.79 3.79
N GLU A 27 -1.34 2.05 3.11
CA GLU A 27 -0.35 1.02 2.79
C GLU A 27 0.23 0.37 4.05
N MET A 28 0.46 1.14 5.11
CA MET A 28 0.91 0.59 6.40
C MET A 28 -0.14 -0.32 7.04
N LEU A 29 -1.43 0.00 6.93
CA LEU A 29 -2.50 -0.86 7.39
C LEU A 29 -2.60 -2.15 6.57
N PHE A 30 -2.47 -2.07 5.24
CA PHE A 30 -2.47 -3.26 4.38
C PHE A 30 -1.31 -4.19 4.68
N ARG A 31 -0.08 -3.65 4.81
CA ARG A 31 1.07 -4.46 5.22
C ARG A 31 0.85 -5.15 6.56
N THR A 32 0.23 -4.45 7.51
CA THR A 32 -0.10 -5.01 8.82
C THR A 32 -1.11 -6.16 8.71
N GLU A 33 -2.10 -6.04 7.82
CA GLU A 33 -3.08 -7.10 7.56
C GLU A 33 -2.43 -8.32 6.89
N ASP A 34 -1.56 -8.10 5.91
CA ASP A 34 -0.81 -9.16 5.24
C ASP A 34 0.07 -9.92 6.25
N GLU A 35 0.83 -9.20 7.09
CA GLU A 35 1.65 -9.81 8.17
C GLU A 35 0.80 -10.64 9.15
N ARG A 36 -0.39 -10.15 9.51
CA ARG A 36 -1.31 -10.89 10.40
C ARG A 36 -1.79 -12.17 9.75
N PHE A 37 -2.23 -12.07 8.50
CA PHE A 37 -2.70 -13.21 7.71
C PHE A 37 -1.62 -14.28 7.54
N GLU A 38 -0.37 -13.88 7.25
CA GLU A 38 0.74 -14.81 7.09
C GLU A 38 0.99 -15.63 8.37
N ILE A 39 1.00 -14.98 9.54
CA ILE A 39 1.25 -15.67 10.80
C ILE A 39 0.10 -16.62 11.16
N ASP A 40 -1.14 -16.18 11.00
CA ASP A 40 -2.30 -17.03 11.27
C ASP A 40 -2.33 -18.23 10.31
N MET A 41 -2.02 -18.03 9.01
CA MET A 41 -1.90 -19.12 8.05
C MET A 41 -0.83 -20.14 8.47
N VAL A 42 0.33 -19.67 8.95
CA VAL A 42 1.40 -20.56 9.44
C VAL A 42 0.94 -21.36 10.65
N ILE A 43 0.35 -20.70 11.65
CA ILE A 43 -0.14 -21.35 12.87
C ILE A 43 -1.21 -22.39 12.52
N ASP A 44 -2.17 -22.05 11.67
CA ASP A 44 -3.24 -22.97 11.28
C ASP A 44 -2.73 -24.16 10.47
N SER A 45 -1.78 -23.94 9.56
CA SER A 45 -1.13 -25.02 8.82
C SER A 45 -0.33 -25.97 9.74
N ASN A 46 0.35 -25.41 10.75
CA ASN A 46 1.07 -26.16 11.77
C ASN A 46 0.12 -26.99 12.63
N ALA A 47 -0.93 -26.36 13.16
CA ALA A 47 -1.96 -27.01 13.97
C ALA A 47 -2.71 -28.10 13.19
N ALA A 48 -3.02 -27.88 11.91
CA ALA A 48 -3.63 -28.89 11.05
C ALA A 48 -2.71 -30.10 10.82
N THR A 49 -1.39 -29.86 10.77
CA THR A 49 -0.38 -30.91 10.62
C THR A 49 -0.21 -31.71 11.91
N LEU A 50 -0.18 -31.04 13.06
CA LEU A 50 -0.19 -31.68 14.38
C LEU A 50 -1.40 -32.59 14.56
N ARG A 51 -2.62 -32.09 14.28
CA ARG A 51 -3.87 -32.89 14.37
C ARG A 51 -3.84 -34.20 13.57
N ARG A 52 -3.02 -34.28 12.52
CA ARG A 52 -2.86 -35.50 11.71
C ARG A 52 -1.75 -36.41 12.22
N LEU A 53 -0.61 -35.86 12.63
CA LEU A 53 0.55 -36.66 13.04
C LEU A 53 0.51 -37.09 14.51
N GLU A 54 -0.22 -36.38 15.35
CA GLU A 54 -0.27 -36.61 16.80
C GLU A 54 -0.91 -37.96 17.16
N PRO A 55 -2.07 -38.36 16.60
CA PRO A 55 -2.61 -39.71 16.84
C PRO A 55 -1.68 -40.83 16.37
N ILE A 56 -0.96 -40.60 15.26
CA ILE A 56 -0.01 -41.56 14.68
C ILE A 56 1.21 -41.69 15.60
N ALA A 57 1.71 -40.58 16.14
CA ALA A 57 2.81 -40.59 17.10
C ALA A 57 2.43 -41.35 18.38
N GLU A 58 1.23 -41.12 18.91
CA GLU A 58 0.72 -41.82 20.10
C GLU A 58 0.59 -43.34 19.86
N GLU A 59 0.07 -43.74 18.69
CA GLU A 59 -0.01 -45.15 18.30
C GLU A 59 1.38 -45.81 18.24
N ILE A 60 2.36 -45.12 17.63
CA ILE A 60 3.75 -45.59 17.55
C ILE A 60 4.37 -45.74 18.95
N GLU A 61 4.10 -44.80 19.87
CA GLU A 61 4.59 -44.86 21.24
C GLU A 61 4.00 -46.05 22.01
N VAL A 62 2.70 -46.30 21.89
CA VAL A 62 2.02 -47.45 22.53
C VAL A 62 2.58 -48.77 22.01
N LEU A 63 2.76 -48.90 20.69
CA LEU A 63 3.36 -50.09 20.09
C LEU A 63 4.80 -50.30 20.60
N SER A 64 5.59 -49.23 20.69
CA SER A 64 6.95 -49.30 21.22
C SER A 64 7.00 -49.74 22.69
N GLN A 65 6.06 -49.30 23.52
CA GLN A 65 5.98 -49.71 24.93
C GLN A 65 5.53 -51.16 25.11
N LYS A 66 4.60 -51.62 24.26
CA LYS A 66 4.13 -53.02 24.25
C LYS A 66 5.26 -53.99 23.91
N GLU A 67 6.15 -53.62 22.98
CA GLU A 67 7.33 -54.42 22.65
C GLU A 67 8.31 -54.52 23.83
N MET A 68 8.57 -53.42 24.54
CA MET A 68 9.46 -53.42 25.70
C MET A 68 8.91 -54.21 26.90
N SER A 69 7.58 -54.39 26.99
CA SER A 69 6.92 -55.07 28.09
C SER A 69 6.62 -56.55 27.83
N THR A 70 6.91 -57.07 26.63
CA THR A 70 6.72 -58.50 26.30
C THR A 70 7.93 -59.32 26.79
N PRO A 71 7.83 -60.11 27.87
CA PRO A 71 8.95 -60.87 28.40
C PRO A 71 9.08 -62.19 27.61
N GLY A 72 10.20 -62.39 26.91
CA GLY A 72 10.55 -63.72 26.37
C GLY A 72 10.96 -63.82 24.90
N LEU A 73 11.19 -62.73 24.17
CA LEU A 73 11.99 -62.83 22.94
C LEU A 73 13.47 -62.66 23.30
N ASP A 74 14.22 -63.74 23.18
CA ASP A 74 15.68 -63.73 23.27
C ASP A 74 16.22 -62.59 22.40
N LYS A 75 17.08 -61.75 22.98
CA LYS A 75 17.63 -60.56 22.30
C LYS A 75 18.29 -60.90 20.95
N GLU A 76 18.76 -62.14 20.78
CA GLU A 76 19.29 -62.67 19.51
C GLU A 76 18.21 -62.98 18.46
N SER A 77 17.05 -63.53 18.85
CA SER A 77 15.91 -63.81 17.96
C SER A 77 15.20 -62.52 17.52
N ALA A 78 15.11 -61.54 18.42
CA ALA A 78 14.59 -60.21 18.10
C ALA A 78 15.50 -59.46 17.12
N PHE A 79 16.83 -59.64 17.19
CA PHE A 79 17.78 -59.02 16.26
C PHE A 79 17.70 -59.61 14.84
N VAL A 80 17.31 -60.88 14.70
CA VAL A 80 17.13 -61.53 13.39
C VAL A 80 15.79 -61.15 12.73
N LYS A 81 14.75 -60.85 13.53
CA LYS A 81 13.44 -60.39 13.03
C LYS A 81 13.33 -58.86 12.89
N ALA A 82 14.04 -58.11 13.72
CA ALA A 82 14.14 -56.67 13.59
C ALA A 82 15.09 -56.37 12.42
N GLY A 83 14.58 -55.74 11.36
CA GLY A 83 15.44 -55.19 10.32
C GLY A 83 16.44 -54.17 10.87
N LEU A 84 17.20 -53.54 9.98
CA LEU A 84 18.38 -52.67 10.21
C LEU A 84 18.24 -51.51 11.24
N ALA A 85 17.09 -51.36 11.91
CA ALA A 85 16.77 -50.34 12.90
C ALA A 85 16.33 -50.86 14.29
N GLY A 86 16.39 -52.18 14.56
CA GLY A 86 16.16 -52.72 15.90
C GLY A 86 14.73 -52.63 16.46
N LYS A 87 13.73 -52.34 15.60
CA LYS A 87 12.30 -52.37 15.94
C LYS A 87 11.63 -53.57 15.27
N THR A 88 10.75 -54.28 15.99
CA THR A 88 10.08 -55.48 15.47
C THR A 88 8.81 -55.19 14.67
N PHE A 89 8.28 -53.96 14.73
CA PHE A 89 7.17 -53.50 13.90
C PHE A 89 7.61 -52.59 12.74
N GLN A 90 7.04 -52.82 11.57
CA GLN A 90 7.15 -51.92 10.42
C GLN A 90 5.88 -51.07 10.35
N TYR A 91 6.00 -49.77 10.66
CA TYR A 91 4.93 -48.81 10.44
C TYR A 91 5.01 -48.29 9.01
N SER A 92 3.88 -48.22 8.30
CA SER A 92 3.80 -47.68 6.94
C SER A 92 2.80 -46.55 6.91
N LEU A 93 3.25 -45.34 6.57
CA LEU A 93 2.34 -44.22 6.32
C LEU A 93 1.83 -44.30 4.88
N ASP A 94 0.50 -44.29 4.71
CA ASP A 94 -0.07 -44.04 3.39
C ASP A 94 0.26 -42.61 2.96
N ASN A 95 0.79 -42.46 1.75
CA ASN A 95 1.16 -41.17 1.15
C ASN A 95 -0.03 -40.20 1.00
N ARG A 96 -1.26 -40.70 1.13
CA ARG A 96 -2.51 -39.92 1.09
C ARG A 96 -2.89 -39.28 2.43
N ILE A 97 -2.27 -39.69 3.53
CA ILE A 97 -2.56 -39.14 4.87
C ILE A 97 -2.11 -37.68 4.95
N LEU A 98 -1.02 -37.33 4.26
CA LEU A 98 -0.45 -35.98 4.25
C LEU A 98 -0.83 -35.22 2.97
N ASN A 99 -1.78 -34.31 3.11
CA ASN A 99 -2.12 -33.29 2.11
C ASN A 99 -0.99 -32.28 1.89
N THR A 100 -1.11 -31.48 0.83
CA THR A 100 -0.15 -30.41 0.47
C THR A 100 0.12 -29.44 1.61
N ILE A 101 -0.90 -29.08 2.41
CA ILE A 101 -0.74 -28.21 3.58
C ILE A 101 0.22 -28.83 4.60
N HIS A 102 0.08 -30.13 4.86
CA HIS A 102 0.93 -30.84 5.82
C HIS A 102 2.37 -30.96 5.31
N LYS A 103 2.53 -31.29 4.02
CA LYS A 103 3.84 -31.35 3.37
C LYS A 103 4.55 -29.99 3.40
N ASN A 104 3.82 -28.92 3.08
CA ASN A 104 4.36 -27.55 3.09
C ASN A 104 4.72 -27.09 4.51
N SER A 105 3.93 -27.45 5.52
CA SER A 105 4.22 -27.13 6.92
C SER A 105 5.53 -27.79 7.39
N ILE A 106 5.71 -29.08 7.07
CA ILE A 106 6.93 -29.83 7.40
C ILE A 106 8.13 -29.29 6.60
N SER A 107 7.97 -29.00 5.32
CA SER A 107 9.03 -28.38 4.53
C SER A 107 9.45 -27.02 5.10
N ARG A 108 8.49 -26.17 5.49
CA ARG A 108 8.76 -24.88 6.13
C ARG A 108 9.51 -25.04 7.46
N LEU A 109 9.17 -26.05 8.25
CA LEU A 109 9.79 -26.33 9.54
C LEU A 109 11.28 -26.67 9.45
N TYR A 110 11.68 -27.35 8.37
CA TYR A 110 13.04 -27.86 8.15
C TYR A 110 13.83 -27.08 7.08
N GLY A 111 13.19 -26.13 6.38
CA GLY A 111 13.83 -25.33 5.33
C GLY A 111 14.36 -26.22 4.21
N ASP A 112 15.66 -26.09 3.91
CA ASP A 112 16.33 -26.85 2.85
C ASP A 112 16.32 -28.37 3.10
N ALA A 113 16.29 -28.80 4.36
CA ALA A 113 16.17 -30.21 4.74
C ALA A 113 14.73 -30.74 4.69
N GLY A 114 13.75 -29.92 4.28
CA GLY A 114 12.34 -30.26 4.17
C GLY A 114 12.06 -31.49 3.28
N PRO A 115 12.55 -31.53 2.03
CA PRO A 115 12.36 -32.67 1.13
C PRO A 115 12.94 -33.97 1.68
N GLU A 116 14.12 -33.89 2.32
CA GLU A 116 14.74 -35.04 2.97
C GLU A 116 13.89 -35.55 4.13
N MET A 117 13.39 -34.66 4.98
CA MET A 117 12.51 -35.03 6.10
C MET A 117 11.19 -35.66 5.62
N LEU A 118 10.60 -35.16 4.53
CA LEU A 118 9.42 -35.79 3.93
C LEU A 118 9.73 -37.19 3.39
N SER A 119 10.92 -37.38 2.80
CA SER A 119 11.37 -38.71 2.37
C SER A 119 11.56 -39.65 3.56
N LEU A 120 12.10 -39.16 4.68
CA LEU A 120 12.29 -39.93 5.92
C LEU A 120 10.97 -40.30 6.57
N LEU A 121 9.98 -39.42 6.55
CA LEU A 121 8.61 -39.72 7.00
C LEU A 121 8.01 -40.88 6.20
N SER A 122 8.25 -40.95 4.90
CA SER A 122 7.76 -42.05 4.07
C SER A 122 8.53 -43.36 4.27
N LYS A 123 9.85 -43.30 4.47
CA LYS A 123 10.72 -44.48 4.58
C LYS A 123 10.70 -45.09 5.97
N ASN A 124 10.81 -44.26 7.01
CA ASN A 124 10.96 -44.66 8.41
C ASN A 124 10.00 -43.88 9.33
N PRO A 125 8.68 -44.04 9.17
CA PRO A 125 7.70 -43.25 9.92
C PRO A 125 7.75 -43.47 11.43
N ALA A 126 8.05 -44.70 11.88
CA ALA A 126 8.15 -45.04 13.30
C ALA A 126 9.28 -44.28 14.05
N VAL A 127 10.20 -43.65 13.33
CA VAL A 127 11.28 -42.81 13.89
C VAL A 127 11.05 -41.35 13.56
N ALA A 128 10.70 -41.04 12.32
CA ALA A 128 10.56 -39.67 11.85
C ALA A 128 9.33 -38.96 12.43
N VAL A 129 8.19 -39.64 12.58
CA VAL A 129 6.93 -39.00 13.03
C VAL A 129 7.07 -38.39 14.44
N PRO A 130 7.53 -39.11 15.49
CA PRO A 130 7.66 -38.52 16.82
C PRO A 130 8.60 -37.30 16.86
N ILE A 131 9.69 -37.33 16.08
CA ILE A 131 10.64 -36.23 15.98
C ILE A 131 9.96 -34.99 15.38
N VAL A 132 9.23 -35.18 14.28
CA VAL A 132 8.50 -34.10 13.60
C VAL A 132 7.40 -33.55 14.50
N VAL A 133 6.60 -34.38 15.18
CA VAL A 133 5.56 -33.92 16.12
C VAL A 133 6.16 -33.09 17.24
N LYS A 134 7.23 -33.56 17.88
CA LYS A 134 7.92 -32.82 18.96
C LYS A 134 8.35 -31.43 18.49
N ARG A 135 8.93 -31.33 17.29
CA ARG A 135 9.41 -30.07 16.73
C ARG A 135 8.26 -29.15 16.28
N LEU A 136 7.18 -29.70 15.73
CA LEU A 136 5.97 -28.94 15.38
C LEU A 136 5.32 -28.34 16.64
N ARG A 137 5.24 -29.09 17.76
CA ARG A 137 4.74 -28.58 19.06
C ARG A 137 5.59 -27.43 19.59
N GLN A 138 6.91 -27.59 19.54
CA GLN A 138 7.84 -26.52 19.94
C GLN A 138 7.60 -25.26 19.11
N LYS A 139 7.53 -25.39 17.78
CA LYS A 139 7.29 -24.25 16.90
C LYS A 139 5.89 -23.64 17.04
N ASP A 140 4.88 -24.43 17.36
CA ASP A 140 3.54 -23.91 17.63
C ASP A 140 3.55 -22.89 18.79
N HIS A 141 4.23 -23.24 19.88
CA HIS A 141 4.41 -22.34 21.01
C HIS A 141 5.20 -21.08 20.64
N GLU A 142 6.31 -21.22 19.91
CA GLU A 142 7.12 -20.09 19.45
C GLU A 142 6.31 -19.14 18.55
N PHE A 143 5.52 -19.67 17.61
CA PHE A 143 4.70 -18.86 16.70
C PHE A 143 3.56 -18.15 17.43
N ARG A 144 2.89 -18.82 18.39
CA ARG A 144 1.86 -18.18 19.20
C ARG A 144 2.41 -17.06 20.07
N ALA A 145 3.57 -17.27 20.69
CA ALA A 145 4.25 -16.23 21.46
C ALA A 145 4.65 -15.05 20.58
N ALA A 146 5.20 -15.31 19.38
CA ALA A 146 5.53 -14.27 18.41
C ALA A 146 4.28 -13.47 17.97
N ARG A 147 3.15 -14.16 17.73
CA ARG A 147 1.88 -13.51 17.37
C ARG A 147 1.39 -12.57 18.47
N GLU A 148 1.54 -12.90 19.75
CA GLU A 148 1.16 -12.02 20.86
C GLU A 148 1.96 -10.72 20.87
N VAL A 149 3.27 -10.81 20.67
CA VAL A 149 4.17 -9.64 20.58
C VAL A 149 3.80 -8.78 19.37
N LEU A 150 3.57 -9.40 18.20
CA LEU A 150 3.22 -8.70 16.98
C LEU A 150 1.84 -8.05 17.04
N ASN A 151 0.86 -8.70 17.65
CA ASN A 151 -0.47 -8.13 17.87
C ASN A 151 -0.42 -6.81 18.63
N ARG A 152 0.49 -6.64 19.60
CA ARG A 152 0.67 -5.37 20.29
C ARG A 152 1.17 -4.29 19.31
N ARG A 153 2.21 -4.59 18.54
CA ARG A 153 2.78 -3.68 17.55
C ARG A 153 1.77 -3.31 16.46
N TRP A 154 1.03 -4.28 15.94
CA TRP A 154 0.00 -4.07 14.92
C TRP A 154 -1.13 -3.16 15.42
N ARG A 155 -1.54 -3.28 16.69
CA ARG A 155 -2.51 -2.34 17.28
C ARG A 155 -1.96 -0.93 17.34
N GLU A 156 -0.71 -0.75 17.77
CA GLU A 156 -0.07 0.57 17.82
C GLU A 156 0.01 1.21 16.42
N ILE A 157 0.41 0.42 15.41
CA ILE A 157 0.40 0.85 14.01
C ILE A 157 -1.02 1.22 13.57
N ALA A 158 -2.01 0.37 13.83
CA ALA A 158 -3.39 0.63 13.44
C ALA A 158 -3.91 1.95 14.04
N LEU A 159 -3.67 2.20 15.33
CA LEU A 159 -4.11 3.42 16.00
C LEU A 159 -3.51 4.70 15.39
N VAL A 160 -2.21 4.69 15.06
CA VAL A 160 -1.53 5.86 14.50
C VAL A 160 -1.96 6.14 13.04
N ASN A 161 -2.27 5.08 12.29
CA ASN A 161 -2.50 5.16 10.85
C ASN A 161 -3.98 5.27 10.47
N TYR A 162 -4.91 4.78 11.28
CA TYR A 162 -6.33 4.65 10.92
C TYR A 162 -7.00 5.97 10.51
N TYR A 163 -6.92 7.01 11.33
CA TYR A 163 -7.56 8.28 10.94
C TYR A 163 -6.86 8.95 9.78
N LYS A 164 -5.54 8.78 9.66
CA LYS A 164 -4.75 9.39 8.61
C LYS A 164 -4.97 8.70 7.27
N SER A 165 -5.23 7.38 7.26
CA SER A 165 -5.49 6.62 6.04
C SER A 165 -6.77 7.07 5.35
N LEU A 166 -7.76 7.57 6.10
CA LEU A 166 -9.02 8.09 5.56
C LEU A 166 -8.86 9.41 4.78
N ASP A 167 -7.74 10.12 4.96
CA ASP A 167 -7.50 11.41 4.32
C ASP A 167 -6.58 11.30 3.10
N HIS A 168 -7.19 11.21 1.92
CA HIS A 168 -6.46 11.20 0.64
C HIS A 168 -6.19 12.61 0.07
N ARG A 169 -6.70 13.67 0.71
CA ARG A 169 -6.64 15.03 0.17
C ARG A 169 -5.51 15.85 0.78
N SER A 170 -5.29 15.75 2.09
CA SER A 170 -4.25 16.53 2.76
C SER A 170 -2.83 16.18 2.31
N LEU A 171 -2.60 14.93 1.89
CA LEU A 171 -1.30 14.46 1.39
C LEU A 171 -0.77 15.30 0.22
N THR A 172 -1.64 15.64 -0.72
CA THR A 172 -1.25 16.37 -1.95
C THR A 172 -1.49 17.87 -1.82
N TRP A 173 -2.37 18.30 -0.91
CA TRP A 173 -2.76 19.70 -0.77
C TRP A 173 -1.57 20.64 -0.66
N ARG A 174 -0.59 20.38 0.22
CA ARG A 174 0.58 21.26 0.39
C ARG A 174 1.37 21.45 -0.90
N THR A 175 1.58 20.38 -1.66
CA THR A 175 2.33 20.42 -2.92
C THR A 175 1.52 21.12 -4.02
N THR A 176 0.22 20.83 -4.08
CA THR A 176 -0.71 21.46 -5.02
C THR A 176 -0.80 22.96 -4.76
N ASP A 177 -0.95 23.36 -3.50
CA ASP A 177 -1.08 24.75 -3.06
C ASP A 177 0.20 25.54 -3.35
N LYS A 178 1.37 24.98 -3.02
CA LYS A 178 2.68 25.58 -3.36
C LYS A 178 2.85 25.80 -4.86
N ARG A 179 2.35 24.88 -5.71
CA ARG A 179 2.40 25.03 -7.17
C ARG A 179 1.39 26.07 -7.66
N ALA A 180 0.19 26.08 -7.09
CA ALA A 180 -0.88 27.01 -7.44
C ALA A 180 -0.50 28.46 -7.10
N THR A 181 0.13 28.68 -5.95
CA THR A 181 0.58 30.00 -5.46
C THR A 181 1.95 30.42 -5.99
N SER A 182 2.57 29.63 -6.87
CA SER A 182 3.88 30.00 -7.44
C SER A 182 3.75 31.22 -8.35
N THR A 183 4.75 32.12 -8.32
CA THR A 183 4.79 33.34 -9.12
C THR A 183 4.55 33.06 -10.61
N ARG A 184 5.10 31.96 -11.13
CA ARG A 184 4.90 31.55 -12.53
C ARG A 184 3.43 31.26 -12.83
N THR A 185 2.76 30.50 -11.96
CA THR A 185 1.34 30.17 -12.12
C THR A 185 0.47 31.42 -12.04
N LEU A 186 0.73 32.29 -11.05
CA LEU A 186 -0.03 33.53 -10.86
C LEU A 186 0.13 34.48 -12.06
N ILE A 187 1.35 34.65 -12.58
CA ILE A 187 1.58 35.49 -13.77
C ILE A 187 0.88 34.89 -15.00
N ALA A 188 0.90 33.57 -15.17
CA ALA A 188 0.20 32.92 -16.28
C ALA A 188 -1.31 33.15 -16.22
N GLU A 189 -1.90 33.05 -15.03
CA GLU A 189 -3.34 33.32 -14.82
C GLU A 189 -3.69 34.78 -15.09
N ILE A 190 -2.86 35.73 -14.64
CA ILE A 190 -3.06 37.16 -14.92
C ILE A 190 -3.03 37.44 -16.43
N LYS A 191 -2.05 36.88 -17.15
CA LYS A 191 -1.94 37.04 -18.60
C LYS A 191 -3.13 36.46 -19.35
N ASP A 192 -3.57 35.26 -18.96
CA ASP A 192 -4.74 34.61 -19.55
C ASP A 192 -6.00 35.45 -19.35
N ARG A 193 -6.24 35.97 -18.13
CA ARG A 193 -7.39 36.82 -17.86
C ARG A 193 -7.32 38.17 -18.57
N ALA A 194 -6.13 38.76 -18.68
CA ALA A 194 -5.94 40.01 -19.41
C ALA A 194 -6.30 39.86 -20.91
N ALA A 195 -5.96 38.72 -21.53
CA ALA A 195 -6.30 38.43 -22.92
C ALA A 195 -7.80 38.17 -23.15
N ASN A 196 -8.51 37.69 -22.13
CA ASN A 196 -9.91 37.27 -22.21
C ASN A 196 -10.89 38.25 -21.52
N ALA A 197 -10.55 39.55 -21.53
CA ALA A 197 -11.37 40.63 -20.96
C ALA A 197 -11.77 40.41 -19.49
N GLY A 198 -10.84 39.90 -18.68
CA GLY A 198 -11.02 39.61 -17.26
C GLY A 198 -11.64 38.24 -16.96
N ASN A 199 -12.10 37.51 -17.97
CA ASN A 199 -12.57 36.14 -17.82
C ASN A 199 -11.41 35.15 -17.96
N GLU A 200 -11.59 33.95 -17.45
CA GLU A 200 -10.64 32.87 -17.70
C GLU A 200 -10.81 32.32 -19.12
N GLY A 201 -9.69 32.06 -19.80
CA GLY A 201 -9.70 31.53 -21.16
C GLY A 201 -10.34 30.15 -21.24
N GLU A 202 -11.01 29.87 -22.35
CA GLU A 202 -11.71 28.59 -22.58
C GLU A 202 -10.74 27.39 -22.51
N ALA A 203 -9.52 27.57 -23.02
CA ALA A 203 -8.46 26.57 -22.91
C ALA A 203 -8.02 26.33 -21.45
N ALA A 204 -7.83 27.39 -20.65
CA ALA A 204 -7.47 27.27 -19.23
C ALA A 204 -8.58 26.60 -18.41
N MET A 205 -9.84 26.94 -18.70
CA MET A 205 -11.03 26.33 -18.12
C MET A 205 -11.14 24.84 -18.46
N SER A 206 -10.86 24.46 -19.71
CA SER A 206 -10.86 23.06 -20.15
C SER A 206 -9.77 22.26 -19.42
N VAL A 207 -8.53 22.78 -19.39
CA VAL A 207 -7.40 22.13 -18.69
C VAL A 207 -7.70 21.97 -17.21
N ARG A 208 -8.29 22.98 -16.56
CA ARG A 208 -8.67 22.87 -15.14
C ARG A 208 -9.78 21.84 -14.93
N ARG A 209 -10.76 21.75 -15.83
CA ARG A 209 -11.80 20.71 -15.79
C ARG A 209 -11.18 19.33 -15.95
N GLU A 210 -10.36 19.09 -16.96
CA GLU A 210 -9.68 17.81 -17.17
C GLU A 210 -8.83 17.40 -15.98
N LYS A 211 -8.04 18.32 -15.43
CA LYS A 211 -7.26 18.07 -14.22
C LYS A 211 -8.14 17.75 -13.00
N ALA A 212 -9.28 18.42 -12.84
CA ALA A 212 -10.23 18.11 -11.79
C ALA A 212 -10.91 16.74 -12.00
N LYS A 213 -11.17 16.34 -13.25
CA LYS A 213 -11.64 14.99 -13.59
C LYS A 213 -10.62 13.94 -13.19
N GLU A 214 -9.36 14.14 -13.58
CA GLU A 214 -8.26 13.25 -13.22
C GLU A 214 -8.05 13.11 -11.71
N GLU A 215 -8.18 14.21 -10.96
CA GLU A 215 -7.90 14.23 -9.52
C GLU A 215 -9.07 13.75 -8.65
N PHE A 216 -10.33 14.01 -9.06
CA PHE A 216 -11.50 13.82 -8.21
C PHE A 216 -12.60 12.94 -8.82
N GLY A 217 -12.40 12.40 -10.01
CA GLY A 217 -13.38 11.57 -10.70
C GLY A 217 -14.51 12.36 -11.37
N SER A 218 -15.33 11.66 -12.16
CA SER A 218 -16.47 12.25 -12.90
C SER A 218 -17.57 12.81 -11.98
N PHE A 219 -17.71 12.29 -10.75
CA PHE A 219 -18.65 12.79 -9.74
C PHE A 219 -18.40 14.28 -9.38
N TYR A 220 -17.15 14.73 -9.44
CA TYR A 220 -16.77 16.11 -9.15
C TYR A 220 -17.15 17.10 -10.26
N GLU A 221 -17.33 16.65 -11.52
CA GLU A 221 -17.84 17.50 -12.61
C GLU A 221 -19.26 17.99 -12.33
N VAL A 222 -20.11 17.11 -11.81
CA VAL A 222 -21.54 17.38 -11.56
C VAL A 222 -21.74 18.34 -10.39
N THR A 223 -20.86 18.26 -9.39
CA THR A 223 -20.95 19.06 -8.15
C THR A 223 -20.22 20.40 -8.24
N LYS A 224 -19.06 20.48 -8.92
CA LYS A 224 -18.31 21.74 -9.13
C LYS A 224 -18.54 22.43 -10.47
N GLY A 225 -19.08 21.77 -11.49
CA GLY A 225 -19.36 22.36 -12.80
C GLY A 225 -20.24 23.61 -12.71
N ARG A 226 -21.15 23.67 -11.73
CA ARG A 226 -21.99 24.85 -11.45
C ARG A 226 -21.23 26.05 -10.86
N TYR A 227 -20.09 25.83 -10.20
CA TYR A 227 -19.30 26.89 -9.56
C TYR A 227 -18.19 27.46 -10.44
N LEU A 228 -17.78 26.74 -11.49
CA LEU A 228 -16.76 27.19 -12.45
C LEU A 228 -17.30 28.27 -13.40
N ASN A 229 -18.61 28.29 -13.68
CA ASN A 229 -19.25 29.28 -14.57
C ASN A 229 -19.71 30.55 -13.85
N LYS A 230 -19.26 30.81 -12.61
CA LYS A 230 -19.62 32.05 -11.93
C LYS A 230 -18.87 33.20 -12.60
N LYS A 231 -19.51 33.83 -13.59
CA LYS A 231 -19.09 35.12 -14.12
C LYS A 231 -19.00 36.05 -12.91
N MET A 232 -17.79 36.46 -12.55
CA MET A 232 -17.60 37.36 -11.43
C MET A 232 -18.31 38.66 -11.82
N ASP A 233 -19.36 39.03 -11.11
CA ASP A 233 -20.15 40.21 -11.46
C ASP A 233 -19.36 41.45 -11.04
N LEU A 234 -18.61 42.00 -12.00
CA LEU A 234 -17.77 43.19 -11.80
C LEU A 234 -18.53 44.48 -12.12
N THR A 235 -19.85 44.42 -12.39
CA THR A 235 -20.63 45.60 -12.82
C THR A 235 -20.63 46.74 -11.80
N ASN A 236 -20.58 46.41 -10.51
CA ASN A 236 -20.52 47.39 -9.41
C ASN A 236 -19.10 47.67 -8.92
N LEU A 237 -18.07 47.04 -9.52
CA LEU A 237 -16.70 47.38 -9.23
C LEU A 237 -16.32 48.63 -10.03
N PRO A 238 -15.72 49.64 -9.40
CA PRO A 238 -15.38 50.86 -10.09
C PRO A 238 -14.34 50.54 -11.19
N ARG A 239 -14.59 51.04 -12.41
CA ARG A 239 -13.73 50.79 -13.57
C ARG A 239 -12.32 51.30 -13.27
N PRO A 240 -11.23 50.58 -13.62
CA PRO A 240 -9.89 51.07 -13.38
C PRO A 240 -9.67 52.37 -14.17
N SER A 241 -9.78 53.51 -13.51
CA SER A 241 -9.26 54.80 -13.98
C SER A 241 -7.87 54.99 -13.39
N GLY A 242 -7.05 55.85 -13.99
CA GLY A 242 -5.73 56.20 -13.45
C GLY A 242 -5.75 56.78 -12.01
N THR A 243 -6.94 57.04 -11.47
CA THR A 243 -7.20 57.52 -10.11
C THR A 243 -7.86 56.47 -9.20
N LEU A 244 -8.27 55.30 -9.73
CA LEU A 244 -9.06 54.27 -9.03
C LEU A 244 -8.23 53.13 -8.44
N PHE A 245 -6.99 53.43 -8.05
CA PHE A 245 -6.30 52.67 -7.03
C PHE A 245 -6.53 53.35 -5.70
N THR A 246 -7.70 53.15 -5.09
CA THR A 246 -7.94 53.61 -3.72
C THR A 246 -7.41 52.57 -2.72
N PRO A 247 -6.67 52.98 -1.67
CA PRO A 247 -5.88 52.07 -0.84
C PRO A 247 -6.69 51.18 0.11
N HIS A 248 -8.02 51.23 0.12
CA HIS A 248 -8.82 50.56 1.16
C HIS A 248 -9.05 49.06 0.95
N LEU A 249 -8.62 48.50 -0.18
CA LEU A 249 -8.48 47.04 -0.36
C LEU A 249 -7.03 46.56 -0.20
N SER A 250 -6.16 47.41 0.32
CA SER A 250 -4.87 46.97 0.84
C SER A 250 -5.07 46.36 2.23
N LEU A 251 -4.55 45.15 2.44
CA LEU A 251 -4.05 44.72 3.74
C LEU A 251 -3.40 45.92 4.42
N MET A 252 -3.80 46.25 5.66
CA MET A 252 -3.40 47.49 6.33
C MET A 252 -1.92 47.80 6.09
N TYR A 253 -1.73 48.89 5.37
CA TYR A 253 -0.49 49.31 4.73
C TYR A 253 0.28 50.17 5.74
N GLU A 254 1.06 49.54 6.61
CA GLU A 254 1.98 50.29 7.47
C GLU A 254 3.22 50.66 6.65
N ASN A 255 3.36 51.96 6.39
CA ASN A 255 4.31 52.61 5.48
C ASN A 255 5.79 52.56 5.92
N ASP A 256 6.20 51.55 6.68
CA ASP A 256 7.50 51.57 7.40
C ASP A 256 8.57 50.66 6.81
N SER A 257 8.30 50.01 5.68
CA SER A 257 9.20 49.03 5.08
C SER A 257 9.77 49.53 3.75
N TRP A 258 11.03 49.95 3.75
CA TRP A 258 11.75 50.42 2.55
C TRP A 258 11.82 49.36 1.44
N ALA A 259 11.75 48.07 1.79
CA ALA A 259 11.76 46.95 0.85
C ALA A 259 10.51 46.89 -0.05
N GLN A 260 9.39 47.49 0.36
CA GLN A 260 8.10 47.39 -0.34
C GLN A 260 7.93 48.44 -1.44
N ARG A 261 8.63 49.58 -1.36
CA ARG A 261 8.61 50.63 -2.40
C ARG A 261 9.28 50.18 -3.70
N ASP A 262 10.28 49.30 -3.62
CA ASP A 262 11.03 48.85 -4.78
C ASP A 262 10.29 47.76 -5.57
N ALA A 263 9.62 46.82 -4.91
CA ALA A 263 8.96 45.71 -5.61
C ALA A 263 7.87 46.19 -6.59
N TYR A 264 7.10 47.21 -6.21
CA TYR A 264 6.03 47.75 -7.06
C TYR A 264 6.57 48.58 -8.22
N ARG A 265 7.63 49.38 -8.00
CA ARG A 265 8.32 50.10 -9.08
C ARG A 265 9.01 49.15 -10.05
N ILE A 266 9.65 48.09 -9.55
CA ILE A 266 10.32 47.08 -10.38
C ILE A 266 9.30 46.31 -11.23
N LEU A 267 8.15 45.94 -10.66
CA LEU A 267 7.08 45.24 -11.39
C LEU A 267 6.40 46.13 -12.43
N ALA A 268 6.11 47.40 -12.09
CA ALA A 268 5.55 48.37 -13.02
C ALA A 268 6.54 48.71 -14.16
N PHE A 269 7.81 48.92 -13.84
CA PHE A 269 8.88 49.16 -14.83
C PHE A 269 9.10 47.96 -15.75
N ALA A 270 9.04 46.73 -15.22
CA ALA A 270 9.15 45.50 -16.00
C ALA A 270 7.92 45.24 -16.90
N LEU A 271 6.74 45.75 -16.50
CA LEU A 271 5.50 45.69 -17.28
C LEU A 271 5.46 46.73 -18.40
N GLU A 272 5.90 47.96 -18.14
CA GLU A 272 5.98 49.02 -19.16
C GLU A 272 7.04 48.72 -20.24
N ARG A 273 8.13 48.03 -19.88
CA ARG A 273 9.20 47.64 -20.82
C ARG A 273 9.09 46.21 -21.34
N GLY A 274 7.88 45.72 -21.59
CA GLY A 274 7.67 44.36 -22.12
C GLY A 274 8.72 43.94 -23.16
N SER A 275 9.38 42.81 -22.90
CA SER A 275 10.39 42.11 -23.72
C SER A 275 11.82 42.71 -23.80
N ILE A 276 12.59 42.62 -22.71
CA ILE A 276 14.05 42.60 -22.84
C ILE A 276 14.56 41.34 -22.14
N SER A 277 15.16 40.45 -22.92
CA SER A 277 15.88 39.29 -22.42
C SER A 277 17.02 39.77 -21.53
N PRO A 278 17.29 39.12 -20.38
CA PRO A 278 18.41 39.50 -19.51
C PRO A 278 19.78 39.57 -20.23
N GLY A 279 19.93 38.91 -21.39
CA GLY A 279 21.16 38.91 -22.19
C GLY A 279 21.39 40.15 -23.06
N ASP A 280 20.41 41.03 -23.25
CA ASP A 280 20.56 42.21 -24.13
C ASP A 280 21.22 43.40 -23.42
N LYS A 281 21.54 43.28 -22.12
CA LYS A 281 22.24 44.32 -21.36
C LYS A 281 23.75 44.39 -21.62
N GLU A 282 24.34 43.40 -22.30
CA GLU A 282 25.80 43.35 -22.54
C GLU A 282 26.24 43.94 -23.89
N ARG A 283 25.33 44.49 -24.70
CA ARG A 283 25.67 45.02 -26.05
C ARG A 283 25.59 46.54 -26.22
N CYS A 284 25.57 47.29 -25.13
CA CYS A 284 25.66 48.76 -25.21
C CYS A 284 26.68 49.28 -24.19
N TYR A 285 27.96 49.08 -24.50
CA TYR A 285 29.07 50.00 -24.23
C TYR A 285 29.94 50.07 -25.47
#